data_AF-A0A5Q2NT35-F1
#
_entry.id   AF-A0A5Q2NT35-F1
#
_cell.length_a   1.000
_cell.length_b   1.000
_cell.length_c   1.000
_cell.angle_alpha   90.00
_cell.angle_beta   90.00
_cell.angle_gamma   90.00
#
_symmetry.space_group_name_H-M   'P 1'
#
loop_
_entity.id
_entity.type
_entity.pdbx_description
1 polymer ?
#
loop_
_entity_poly.entity_id
_entity_poly.type
_entity_poly.pdbx_seq_one_letter_code
_entity_poly.pdbx_strand_id
1 'polypeptide(L)'
;MKLMKYLIMLMMCCLLVLPQTGGVAMAYELPADVQLQKDNYDSIAGLADTYPIEYITQVNNGEKRVKLITIASQIGMIEGEKVIELPPEIMRVAGFFRELNINGSQIKNLEVYWEGPTGKEKLSEYFRSETVIMGRPFHIKVQPGQYDGFKLRLKGTGTVTNLVLHEPNGLSATYDVRAWGYWERTNRYYLYRSMWTQPRDAALME
;
A
#
# COMPACT_ATOMS: atom_id res chain seq x y z
N MET A 1 -13.89 -63.31 -16.11
CA MET A 1 -13.15 -62.14 -16.64
C MET A 1 -13.87 -60.80 -16.54
N LYS A 2 -15.22 -60.72 -16.60
CA LYS A 2 -15.94 -59.44 -16.47
C LYS A 2 -15.83 -58.81 -15.07
N LEU A 3 -15.81 -59.63 -14.01
CA LEU A 3 -15.69 -59.16 -12.61
C LEU A 3 -14.35 -58.44 -12.32
N MET A 4 -13.27 -58.89 -12.96
CA MET A 4 -11.92 -58.34 -12.75
C MET A 4 -11.77 -56.92 -13.33
N LYS A 5 -12.54 -56.59 -14.38
CA LYS A 5 -12.55 -55.24 -14.98
C LYS A 5 -13.20 -54.22 -14.07
N TYR A 6 -14.24 -54.60 -13.32
CA TYR A 6 -14.90 -53.71 -12.36
C TYR A 6 -14.04 -53.46 -11.11
N LEU A 7 -13.26 -54.45 -10.67
CA LEU A 7 -12.36 -54.28 -9.52
C LEU A 7 -11.22 -53.30 -9.82
N ILE A 8 -10.65 -53.36 -11.03
CA ILE A 8 -9.60 -52.43 -11.49
C ILE A 8 -10.17 -51.01 -11.65
N MET A 9 -11.39 -50.87 -12.18
CA MET A 9 -12.06 -49.57 -12.31
C MET A 9 -12.40 -48.95 -10.95
N LEU A 10 -12.80 -49.76 -9.96
CA LEU A 10 -13.07 -49.28 -8.60
C LEU A 10 -11.79 -48.81 -7.88
N MET A 11 -10.67 -49.52 -8.06
CA MET A 11 -9.37 -49.13 -7.49
C MET A 11 -8.85 -47.80 -8.08
N MET A 12 -9.14 -47.53 -9.36
CA MET A 12 -8.70 -46.31 -10.05
C MET A 12 -9.52 -45.07 -9.61
N CYS A 13 -10.79 -45.23 -9.24
CA CYS A 13 -11.60 -44.15 -8.66
C CYS A 13 -11.14 -43.78 -7.23
N CYS A 14 -10.65 -44.74 -6.44
CA CYS A 14 -10.20 -44.48 -5.08
C CYS A 14 -8.87 -43.70 -5.00
N LEU A 15 -8.03 -43.72 -6.05
CA LEU A 15 -6.77 -42.99 -6.10
C LEU A 15 -6.92 -41.50 -6.46
N LEU A 16 -8.11 -41.08 -6.92
CA LEU A 16 -8.41 -39.68 -7.27
C LEU A 16 -9.01 -38.88 -6.10
N VAL A 17 -9.27 -39.53 -4.96
CA VAL A 17 -9.75 -38.89 -3.71
C VAL A 17 -8.68 -38.95 -2.63
N LEU A 18 -7.40 -38.84 -3.02
CA LEU A 18 -6.41 -38.38 -2.07
C LEU A 18 -6.71 -36.90 -1.83
N PRO A 19 -6.92 -36.47 -0.57
CA PRO A 19 -6.96 -35.05 -0.28
C PRO A 19 -5.65 -34.49 -0.80
N GLN A 20 -5.72 -33.67 -1.86
CA GLN A 20 -4.61 -32.80 -2.17
C GLN A 20 -4.47 -31.94 -0.93
N THR A 21 -3.51 -32.29 -0.07
CA THR A 21 -2.98 -31.37 0.92
C THR A 21 -2.32 -30.28 0.10
N GLY A 22 -3.15 -29.39 -0.45
CA GLY A 22 -2.72 -28.11 -0.98
C GLY A 22 -1.88 -27.55 0.14
N GLY A 23 -0.57 -27.47 -0.11
CA GLY A 23 0.39 -27.04 0.89
C GLY A 23 -0.16 -25.77 1.48
N VAL A 24 -0.51 -25.82 2.77
CA VAL A 24 -0.94 -24.63 3.49
C VAL A 24 0.22 -23.67 3.29
N ALA A 25 -0.01 -22.62 2.50
CA ALA A 25 0.98 -21.58 2.33
C ALA A 25 1.31 -21.16 3.76
N MET A 26 2.52 -21.50 4.21
CA MET A 26 2.94 -21.21 5.57
C MET A 26 2.68 -19.72 5.75
N ALA A 27 1.76 -19.38 6.65
CA ALA A 27 1.52 -17.99 7.00
C ALA A 27 2.83 -17.52 7.64
N TYR A 28 3.64 -16.82 6.85
CA TYR A 28 4.85 -16.20 7.36
C TYR A 28 4.40 -15.13 8.34
N GLU A 29 4.87 -15.18 9.59
CA GLU A 29 4.63 -14.11 10.54
C GLU A 29 5.39 -12.88 10.03
N LEU A 30 4.64 -11.90 9.53
CA LEU A 30 5.24 -10.65 9.07
C LEU A 30 5.69 -9.85 10.31
N PRO A 31 6.82 -9.13 10.22
CA PRO A 31 7.15 -8.11 11.21
C PRO A 31 5.95 -7.16 11.43
N ALA A 32 5.75 -6.71 12.66
CA ALA A 32 4.54 -5.97 13.05
C ALA A 32 4.32 -4.69 12.22
N ASP A 33 5.39 -4.01 11.84
CA ASP A 33 5.38 -2.84 10.98
C ASP A 33 4.98 -3.17 9.53
N VAL A 34 5.44 -4.31 9.01
CA VAL A 34 5.06 -4.81 7.68
C VAL A 34 3.61 -5.26 7.66
N GLN A 35 3.15 -5.94 8.71
CA GLN A 35 1.76 -6.33 8.87
C GLN A 35 0.85 -5.10 8.89
N LEU A 36 1.23 -4.06 9.65
CA LEU A 36 0.48 -2.81 9.70
C LEU A 36 0.44 -2.09 8.35
N GLN A 37 1.55 -2.05 7.61
CA GLN A 37 1.56 -1.50 6.24
C GLN A 37 0.64 -2.29 5.31
N LYS A 38 0.67 -3.62 5.40
CA LYS A 38 -0.23 -4.49 4.64
C LYS A 38 -1.69 -4.20 4.99
N ASP A 39 -2.03 -4.12 6.27
CA ASP A 39 -3.41 -3.85 6.72
C ASP A 39 -3.89 -2.46 6.26
N ASN A 40 -3.01 -1.46 6.34
CA ASN A 40 -3.27 -0.13 5.77
C ASN A 40 -3.53 -0.21 4.27
N TYR A 41 -2.70 -0.95 3.52
CA TYR A 41 -2.84 -1.10 2.07
C TYR A 41 -4.16 -1.79 1.70
N ASP A 42 -4.48 -2.90 2.36
CA ASP A 42 -5.69 -3.66 2.10
C ASP A 42 -6.97 -2.84 2.41
N SER A 43 -6.87 -1.84 3.29
CA SER A 43 -7.98 -0.94 3.60
C SER A 43 -8.38 -0.01 2.43
N ILE A 44 -7.53 0.13 1.39
CA ILE A 44 -7.84 0.95 0.20
C ILE A 44 -9.11 0.48 -0.49
N ALA A 45 -9.35 -0.84 -0.54
CA ALA A 45 -10.52 -1.39 -1.21
C ALA A 45 -11.84 -0.89 -0.61
N GLY A 46 -11.88 -0.69 0.71
CA GLY A 46 -13.05 -0.17 1.42
C GLY A 46 -13.31 1.32 1.21
N LEU A 47 -12.35 2.07 0.65
CA LEU A 47 -12.54 3.50 0.38
C LEU A 47 -13.48 3.77 -0.80
N ALA A 48 -13.70 2.78 -1.66
CA ALA A 48 -14.57 2.93 -2.84
C ALA A 48 -16.04 3.24 -2.48
N ASP A 49 -16.48 2.90 -1.28
CA ASP A 49 -17.84 3.15 -0.80
C ASP A 49 -18.05 4.62 -0.39
N THR A 50 -16.97 5.33 -0.05
CA THR A 50 -17.02 6.70 0.49
C THR A 50 -16.42 7.72 -0.47
N TYR A 51 -15.41 7.33 -1.24
CA TYR A 51 -14.63 8.21 -2.10
C TYR A 51 -14.72 7.77 -3.57
N PRO A 52 -14.82 8.71 -4.52
CA PRO A 52 -14.66 8.38 -5.93
C PRO A 52 -13.26 7.83 -6.21
N ILE A 53 -13.20 6.62 -6.76
CA ILE A 53 -11.96 5.94 -7.14
C ILE A 53 -11.93 5.69 -8.64
N GLU A 54 -10.83 6.07 -9.29
CA GLU A 54 -10.54 5.67 -10.66
C GLU A 54 -9.55 4.52 -10.71
N TYR A 55 -9.74 3.65 -11.69
CA TYR A 55 -8.91 2.49 -11.90
C TYR A 55 -8.25 2.52 -13.28
N ILE A 56 -7.06 1.94 -13.36
CA ILE A 56 -6.40 1.60 -14.62
C ILE A 56 -6.35 0.08 -14.76
N THR A 57 -6.50 -0.42 -15.98
CA THR A 57 -6.30 -1.84 -16.28
C THR A 57 -4.95 -2.00 -16.95
N GLN A 58 -4.08 -2.83 -16.37
CA GLN A 58 -2.79 -3.13 -16.97
C GLN A 58 -2.96 -3.92 -18.26
N VAL A 59 -2.28 -3.47 -19.32
CA VAL A 59 -2.37 -4.08 -20.66
C VAL A 59 -1.82 -5.51 -20.67
N ASN A 60 -0.76 -5.77 -19.90
CA ASN A 60 -0.03 -7.04 -19.98
C ASN A 60 -0.74 -8.22 -19.30
N ASN A 61 -1.48 -7.98 -18.22
CA ASN A 61 -2.07 -9.04 -17.39
C ASN A 61 -3.54 -8.78 -17.02
N GLY A 62 -4.15 -7.68 -17.48
CA GLY A 62 -5.53 -7.32 -17.16
C GLY A 62 -5.75 -6.89 -15.71
N GLU A 63 -4.69 -6.68 -14.93
CA GLU A 63 -4.82 -6.31 -13.52
C GLU A 63 -5.47 -4.93 -13.36
N LYS A 64 -6.58 -4.88 -12.61
CA LYS A 64 -7.25 -3.63 -12.23
C LYS A 64 -6.50 -3.00 -11.05
N ARG A 65 -6.04 -1.78 -11.22
CA ARG A 65 -5.21 -1.04 -10.26
C ARG A 65 -5.85 0.28 -9.87
N VAL A 66 -5.78 0.63 -8.60
CA VAL A 66 -6.29 1.91 -8.08
C VAL A 66 -5.36 3.02 -8.55
N LYS A 67 -5.84 3.90 -9.43
CA LYS A 67 -5.04 5.00 -9.97
C LYS A 67 -5.21 6.28 -9.15
N LEU A 68 -6.45 6.55 -8.74
CA LEU A 68 -6.86 7.85 -8.24
C LEU A 68 -7.87 7.68 -7.11
N ILE A 69 -7.72 8.45 -6.03
CA ILE A 69 -8.76 8.64 -5.01
C ILE A 69 -9.05 10.13 -4.88
N THR A 70 -10.29 10.54 -5.13
CA THR A 70 -10.73 11.93 -4.92
C THR A 70 -11.12 12.11 -3.47
N ILE A 71 -10.26 12.78 -2.69
CA ILE A 71 -10.42 12.91 -1.23
C ILE A 71 -11.32 14.08 -0.84
N ALA A 72 -11.42 15.10 -1.68
CA ALA A 72 -12.34 16.23 -1.50
C ALA A 72 -12.73 16.79 -2.87
N SER A 73 -13.98 17.22 -3.00
CA SER A 73 -14.53 17.83 -4.22
C SER A 73 -15.27 19.12 -3.88
N GLN A 74 -15.47 19.97 -4.88
CA GLN A 74 -16.25 21.20 -4.77
C GLN A 74 -15.75 22.13 -3.65
N ILE A 75 -14.44 22.24 -3.46
CA ILE A 75 -13.84 23.07 -2.41
C ILE A 75 -14.17 24.55 -2.63
N GLY A 76 -14.21 25.00 -3.88
CA GLY A 76 -14.61 26.35 -4.26
C GLY A 76 -13.51 27.39 -4.12
N MET A 77 -13.91 28.65 -4.04
CA MET A 77 -13.01 29.80 -3.99
C MET A 77 -12.27 29.87 -2.65
N ILE A 78 -10.98 30.14 -2.72
CA ILE A 78 -10.10 30.46 -1.59
C ILE A 78 -9.79 31.95 -1.64
N GLU A 79 -10.14 32.66 -0.57
CA GLU A 79 -9.76 34.06 -0.36
C GLU A 79 -9.10 34.17 1.01
N GLY A 80 -7.76 34.26 1.01
CA GLY A 80 -6.99 34.31 2.25
C GLY A 80 -6.58 32.91 2.69
N GLU A 81 -7.43 32.20 3.42
CA GLU A 81 -7.08 30.89 3.98
C GLU A 81 -8.27 29.94 4.07
N LYS A 82 -8.02 28.65 3.76
CA LYS A 82 -8.97 27.57 3.96
C LYS A 82 -8.29 26.35 4.54
N VAL A 83 -8.92 25.73 5.52
CA VAL A 83 -8.46 24.49 6.14
C VAL A 83 -9.38 23.36 5.70
N ILE A 84 -8.78 22.25 5.28
CA ILE A 84 -9.47 21.03 4.89
C ILE A 84 -9.02 19.94 5.84
N GLU A 85 -9.94 19.41 6.63
CA GLU A 85 -9.69 18.26 7.49
C GLU A 85 -9.46 17.02 6.61
N LEU A 86 -8.45 16.23 6.93
CA LEU A 86 -8.12 15.02 6.20
C LEU A 86 -8.58 13.80 7.00
N PRO A 87 -9.51 12.99 6.45
CA PRO A 87 -10.03 11.85 7.18
C PRO A 87 -8.93 10.82 7.52
N PRO A 88 -8.99 10.18 8.70
CA PRO A 88 -7.97 9.23 9.14
C PRO A 88 -7.75 8.07 8.18
N GLU A 89 -8.81 7.58 7.53
CA GLU A 89 -8.73 6.52 6.53
C GLU A 89 -7.98 6.94 5.26
N ILE A 90 -8.03 8.22 4.89
CA ILE A 90 -7.21 8.77 3.79
C ILE A 90 -5.75 8.85 4.23
N MET A 91 -5.50 9.36 5.44
CA MET A 91 -4.13 9.48 5.96
C MET A 91 -3.44 8.12 6.12
N ARG A 92 -4.21 7.07 6.42
CA ARG A 92 -3.74 5.69 6.49
C ARG A 92 -3.16 5.20 5.17
N VAL A 93 -3.71 5.64 4.04
CA VAL A 93 -3.33 5.15 2.70
C VAL A 93 -2.52 6.15 1.88
N ALA A 94 -2.49 7.42 2.29
CA ALA A 94 -1.85 8.50 1.54
C ALA A 94 -0.39 8.22 1.17
N GLY A 95 0.34 7.50 2.04
CA GLY A 95 1.74 7.13 1.81
C GLY A 95 1.96 6.14 0.66
N PHE A 96 0.93 5.44 0.18
CA PHE A 96 1.04 4.56 -0.98
C PHE A 96 0.93 5.30 -2.31
N PHE A 97 0.36 6.51 -2.30
CA PHE A 97 0.22 7.32 -3.50
C PHE A 97 1.46 8.19 -3.70
N ARG A 98 1.89 8.32 -4.95
CA ARG A 98 3.05 9.14 -5.29
C ARG A 98 2.76 10.64 -5.22
N GLU A 99 1.52 11.02 -5.47
CA GLU A 99 1.15 12.40 -5.71
C GLU A 99 -0.10 12.80 -4.92
N LEU A 100 -0.07 13.99 -4.33
CA LEU A 100 -1.25 14.78 -4.00
C LEU A 100 -1.40 15.84 -5.09
N ASN A 101 -2.53 15.82 -5.78
CA ASN A 101 -2.89 16.78 -6.81
C ASN A 101 -4.02 17.68 -6.30
N ILE A 102 -3.81 18.99 -6.41
CA ILE A 102 -4.78 20.03 -6.08
C ILE A 102 -5.17 20.68 -7.39
N ASN A 103 -6.36 20.36 -7.88
CA ASN A 103 -6.83 20.86 -9.18
C ASN A 103 -7.78 22.02 -9.00
N GLY A 104 -7.76 22.96 -9.94
CA GLY A 104 -8.53 24.19 -9.83
C GLY A 104 -8.28 25.17 -10.97
N SER A 105 -8.49 26.44 -10.68
CA SER A 105 -8.19 27.56 -11.58
C SER A 105 -7.64 28.75 -10.78
N GLN A 106 -6.72 29.49 -11.41
CA GLN A 106 -6.04 30.64 -10.80
C GLN A 106 -5.29 30.29 -9.49
N ILE A 107 -4.80 29.06 -9.36
CA ILE A 107 -4.18 28.56 -8.11
C ILE A 107 -2.66 28.79 -8.06
N LYS A 108 -2.07 29.53 -9.01
CA LYS A 108 -0.62 29.73 -9.08
C LYS A 108 -0.03 30.34 -7.80
N ASN A 109 -0.77 31.21 -7.13
CA ASN A 109 -0.33 31.88 -5.90
C ASN A 109 -0.83 31.19 -4.61
N LEU A 110 -1.45 30.01 -4.73
CA LEU A 110 -1.96 29.27 -3.59
C LEU A 110 -0.84 28.48 -2.91
N GLU A 111 -0.47 28.83 -1.69
CA GLU A 111 0.44 28.05 -0.86
C GLU A 111 -0.29 26.91 -0.16
N VAL A 112 0.38 25.78 -0.04
CA VAL A 112 -0.20 24.57 0.55
C VAL A 112 0.67 24.11 1.70
N TYR A 113 0.04 23.87 2.85
CA TYR A 113 0.69 23.37 4.05
C TYR A 113 -0.01 22.12 4.56
N TRP A 114 0.79 21.16 4.99
CA TRP A 114 0.34 20.07 5.84
C TRP A 114 0.40 20.51 7.29
N GLU A 115 -0.60 20.13 8.04
CA GLU A 115 -0.67 20.32 9.48
C GLU A 115 -1.06 19.00 10.11
N GLY A 116 -0.24 18.50 11.01
CA GLY A 116 -0.50 17.28 11.76
C GLY A 116 -0.08 17.44 13.22
N PRO A 117 -0.22 16.38 14.03
CA PRO A 117 0.08 16.43 15.46
C PRO A 117 1.51 16.88 15.79
N THR A 118 2.44 16.63 14.88
CA THR A 118 3.87 16.90 15.05
C THR A 118 4.30 18.28 14.54
N GLY A 119 3.42 19.01 13.86
CA GLY A 119 3.70 20.36 13.37
C GLY A 119 3.08 20.68 12.02
N LYS A 120 3.54 21.79 11.46
CA LYS A 120 3.09 22.33 10.17
C LYS A 120 4.26 22.44 9.21
N GLU A 121 4.12 21.88 8.02
CA GLU A 121 5.16 21.87 6.98
C GLU A 121 4.57 22.28 5.63
N LYS A 122 5.34 22.98 4.80
CA LYS A 122 4.89 23.32 3.43
C LYS A 122 4.87 22.05 2.57
N LEU A 123 3.87 21.89 1.70
CA LEU A 123 3.82 20.77 0.76
C LEU A 123 5.09 20.77 -0.09
N SER A 124 5.73 19.61 -0.21
CA SER A 124 6.86 19.42 -1.12
C SER A 124 6.33 19.28 -2.55
N GLU A 125 6.17 20.42 -3.19
CA GLU A 125 5.70 20.55 -4.56
C GLU A 125 6.85 20.30 -5.55
N TYR A 126 6.55 19.58 -6.62
CA TYR A 126 7.50 19.41 -7.73
C TYR A 126 6.94 19.94 -9.05
N PHE A 127 5.63 20.23 -9.12
CA PHE A 127 4.99 20.85 -10.27
C PHE A 127 3.88 21.80 -9.84
N ARG A 128 3.76 22.93 -10.55
CA ARG A 128 2.75 23.95 -10.30
C ARG A 128 2.39 24.67 -11.59
N SER A 129 1.10 24.93 -11.78
CA SER A 129 0.54 25.73 -12.87
C SER A 129 -0.66 26.54 -12.38
N GLU A 130 -1.34 27.23 -13.30
CA GLU A 130 -2.60 27.93 -13.01
C GLU A 130 -3.77 27.01 -12.66
N THR A 131 -3.66 25.71 -12.98
CA THR A 131 -4.77 24.74 -12.84
C THR A 131 -4.47 23.56 -11.93
N VAL A 132 -3.21 23.32 -11.61
CA VAL A 132 -2.81 22.19 -10.76
C VAL A 132 -1.55 22.48 -9.96
N ILE A 133 -1.55 22.02 -8.71
CA ILE A 133 -0.36 21.88 -7.85
C ILE A 133 -0.19 20.39 -7.59
N MET A 134 1.02 19.87 -7.84
CA MET A 134 1.37 18.48 -7.56
C MET A 134 2.51 18.42 -6.56
N GLY A 135 2.32 17.64 -5.50
CA GLY A 135 3.32 17.43 -4.47
C GLY A 135 3.33 16.01 -3.95
N ARG A 136 4.32 15.71 -3.11
CA ARG A 136 4.53 14.37 -2.55
C ARG A 136 3.81 14.22 -1.20
N PRO A 137 2.89 13.25 -1.03
CA PRO A 137 2.20 13.02 0.24
C PRO A 137 3.10 12.32 1.27
N PHE A 138 4.09 11.53 0.82
CA PHE A 138 4.95 10.71 1.71
C PHE A 138 6.03 11.50 2.47
N HIS A 139 6.13 12.82 2.31
CA HIS A 139 6.95 13.64 3.22
C HIS A 139 6.24 13.93 4.55
N ILE A 140 4.95 13.64 4.64
CA ILE A 140 4.23 13.70 5.90
C ILE A 140 4.73 12.55 6.77
N LYS A 141 5.33 12.87 7.92
CA LYS A 141 5.70 11.89 8.94
C LYS A 141 4.44 11.41 9.67
N VAL A 142 3.65 10.57 9.00
CA VAL A 142 2.54 9.85 9.61
C VAL A 142 3.14 8.69 10.40
N GLN A 143 3.05 8.75 11.73
CA GLN A 143 3.43 7.60 12.54
C GLN A 143 2.35 6.52 12.41
N PRO A 144 2.72 5.25 12.25
CA PRO A 144 1.72 4.19 12.18
C PRO A 144 0.82 4.19 13.42
N GLY A 145 -0.50 4.17 13.20
CA GLY A 145 -1.50 4.27 14.27
C GLY A 145 -1.88 5.70 14.70
N GLN A 146 -1.23 6.73 14.14
CA GLN A 146 -1.59 8.14 14.36
C GLN A 146 -2.08 8.75 13.04
N TYR A 147 -3.37 8.60 12.76
CA TYR A 147 -3.98 9.08 11.52
C TYR A 147 -4.94 10.26 11.71
N ASP A 148 -5.24 10.63 12.96
CA ASP A 148 -6.16 11.70 13.30
C ASP A 148 -5.50 13.08 13.34
N GLY A 149 -6.32 14.12 13.13
CA GLY A 149 -5.91 15.52 13.32
C GLY A 149 -5.07 16.11 12.19
N PHE A 150 -4.97 15.42 11.05
CA PHE A 150 -4.29 15.95 9.87
C PHE A 150 -5.18 16.91 9.09
N LYS A 151 -4.58 17.98 8.60
CA LYS A 151 -5.25 19.03 7.83
C LYS A 151 -4.39 19.47 6.67
N LEU A 152 -5.05 19.85 5.58
CA LEU A 152 -4.45 20.59 4.48
C LEU A 152 -4.87 22.05 4.58
N ARG A 153 -3.90 22.95 4.75
CA ARG A 153 -4.14 24.39 4.83
C ARG A 153 -3.72 25.05 3.51
N LEU A 154 -4.68 25.67 2.87
CA LEU A 154 -4.54 26.40 1.62
C LEU A 154 -4.53 27.90 1.93
N LYS A 155 -3.49 28.63 1.50
CA LYS A 155 -3.34 30.05 1.76
C LYS A 155 -3.06 30.82 0.47
N GLY A 156 -3.81 31.89 0.22
CA GLY A 156 -3.70 32.71 -0.98
C GLY A 156 -5.05 32.92 -1.67
N THR A 157 -5.04 32.99 -2.99
CA THR A 157 -6.23 33.15 -3.83
C THR A 157 -6.26 32.12 -4.94
N GLY A 158 -7.48 31.73 -5.34
CA GLY A 158 -7.73 30.79 -6.42
C GLY A 158 -8.99 29.96 -6.18
N THR A 159 -9.43 29.20 -7.16
CA THR A 159 -10.55 28.25 -7.01
C THR A 159 -10.01 26.84 -7.01
N VAL A 160 -10.31 26.06 -5.97
CA VAL A 160 -9.94 24.64 -5.90
C VAL A 160 -11.18 23.80 -6.21
N THR A 161 -11.06 22.93 -7.21
CA THR A 161 -12.14 22.03 -7.61
C THR A 161 -12.09 20.74 -6.82
N ASN A 162 -10.92 20.10 -6.72
CA ASN A 162 -10.78 18.85 -5.98
C ASN A 162 -9.34 18.64 -5.47
N LEU A 163 -9.24 17.71 -4.53
CA LEU A 163 -8.00 17.14 -4.01
C LEU A 163 -7.99 15.66 -4.34
N VAL A 164 -6.83 15.19 -4.79
CA VAL A 164 -6.71 13.87 -5.35
C VAL A 164 -5.40 13.22 -4.92
N LEU A 165 -5.47 11.99 -4.41
CA LEU A 165 -4.31 11.11 -4.30
C LEU A 165 -4.15 10.34 -5.62
N HIS A 166 -2.96 10.36 -6.20
CA HIS A 166 -2.68 9.80 -7.52
C HIS A 166 -1.42 8.93 -7.53
N GLU A 167 -1.54 7.75 -8.11
CA GLU A 167 -0.43 6.86 -8.46
C GLU A 167 -0.45 6.64 -9.98
N PRO A 168 0.49 7.23 -10.73
CA PRO A 168 0.49 7.19 -12.20
C PRO A 168 0.38 5.78 -12.80
N ASN A 169 0.98 4.78 -12.14
CA ASN A 169 0.99 3.39 -12.62
C ASN A 169 -0.11 2.51 -12.01
N GLY A 170 -0.93 3.10 -11.14
CA GLY A 170 -1.90 2.42 -10.29
C GLY A 170 -1.27 1.53 -9.22
N LEU A 171 -1.97 1.42 -8.10
CA LEU A 171 -1.68 0.50 -7.01
C LEU A 171 -2.27 -0.88 -7.31
N SER A 172 -1.48 -1.94 -7.09
CA SER A 172 -1.93 -3.33 -7.24
C SER A 172 -3.12 -3.64 -6.33
N ALA A 173 -3.93 -4.64 -6.68
CA ALA A 173 -4.99 -5.09 -5.78
C ALA A 173 -4.45 -5.75 -4.48
N THR A 174 -3.19 -6.17 -4.48
CA THR A 174 -2.59 -6.93 -3.37
C THR A 174 -1.25 -6.34 -2.96
N TYR A 175 -1.01 -6.23 -1.65
CA TYR A 175 0.30 -5.87 -1.13
C TYR A 175 1.30 -7.02 -1.31
N ASP A 176 2.42 -6.75 -1.99
CA ASP A 176 3.43 -7.79 -2.26
C ASP A 176 4.34 -8.03 -1.05
N VAL A 177 4.02 -9.07 -0.28
CA VAL A 177 4.82 -9.52 0.86
C VAL A 177 5.85 -10.58 0.51
N ARG A 178 5.98 -10.98 -0.77
CA ARG A 178 6.82 -12.12 -1.16
C ARG A 178 8.29 -11.91 -0.81
N ALA A 179 8.76 -10.66 -0.85
CA ALA A 179 10.12 -10.31 -0.45
C ALA A 179 10.47 -10.81 0.97
N TRP A 180 9.52 -10.75 1.91
CA TRP A 180 9.71 -11.18 3.29
C TRP A 180 9.74 -12.71 3.44
N GLY A 181 8.96 -13.43 2.62
CA GLY A 181 8.98 -14.89 2.55
C GLY A 181 10.26 -15.48 1.97
N TYR A 182 11.06 -14.68 1.23
CA TYR A 182 12.41 -15.07 0.80
C TYR A 182 13.45 -14.82 1.89
N TRP A 183 13.39 -13.66 2.56
CA TRP A 183 14.32 -13.28 3.62
C TRP A 183 14.38 -14.30 4.76
N GLU A 184 13.24 -14.80 5.24
CA GLU A 184 13.23 -15.85 6.28
C GLU A 184 13.80 -17.18 5.82
N ARG A 185 13.57 -17.57 4.56
CA ARG A 185 14.13 -18.81 4.01
C ARG A 185 15.64 -18.73 3.97
N THR A 186 16.20 -17.64 3.45
CA THR A 186 17.65 -17.45 3.42
C THR A 186 18.26 -17.28 4.81
N ASN A 187 17.62 -16.57 5.74
CA ASN A 187 18.16 -16.41 7.10
C ASN A 187 18.07 -17.69 7.94
N ARG A 188 17.04 -18.54 7.73
CA ARG A 188 17.03 -19.89 8.31
C ARG A 188 18.18 -20.74 7.79
N TYR A 189 18.56 -20.61 6.51
CA TYR A 189 19.76 -21.28 5.99
C TYR A 189 21.06 -20.76 6.65
N TYR A 190 21.18 -19.46 6.93
CA TYR A 190 22.36 -18.92 7.61
C TYR A 190 22.41 -19.28 9.11
N LEU A 191 21.28 -19.27 9.81
CA LEU A 191 21.21 -19.68 11.22
C LEU A 191 21.40 -21.20 11.41
N TYR A 192 20.92 -22.03 10.47
CA TYR A 192 21.21 -23.47 10.48
C TYR A 192 22.69 -23.76 10.19
N ARG A 193 23.35 -22.97 9.34
CA ARG A 193 24.79 -23.15 9.06
C ARG A 193 25.67 -22.77 10.26
N SER A 194 25.25 -21.81 11.08
CA SER A 194 25.96 -21.46 12.33
C SER A 194 25.66 -22.40 13.51
N MET A 195 24.59 -23.21 13.46
CA MET A 195 24.28 -24.21 14.49
C MET A 195 24.90 -25.60 14.23
N TRP A 196 25.44 -25.85 13.03
CA TRP A 196 26.10 -27.12 12.67
C TRP A 196 27.63 -27.02 12.51
N THR A 197 28.23 -25.91 12.91
CA THR A 197 29.69 -25.81 13.08
C THR A 197 30.03 -25.57 14.54
N GLN A 198 30.32 -26.65 15.27
CA GLN A 198 31.48 -26.84 16.18
C GLN A 198 31.29 -28.13 17.00
N PRO A 199 32.34 -28.85 17.47
CA PRO A 199 33.72 -28.41 17.70
C PRO A 199 34.83 -29.40 17.26
N ARG A 200 35.92 -28.89 16.67
CA ARG A 200 37.27 -29.49 16.60
C ARG A 200 38.21 -28.29 16.37
N ASP A 201 39.15 -27.92 17.24
CA ASP A 201 40.06 -28.75 18.00
C ASP A 201 40.41 -28.08 19.34
N ALA A 202 40.26 -28.85 20.41
CA ALA A 202 41.19 -28.82 21.52
C ALA A 202 42.26 -29.86 21.21
N ALA A 203 43.49 -29.43 20.90
CA ALA A 203 44.77 -30.06 21.22
C ALA A 203 45.87 -29.69 20.19
N LEU A 204 47.07 -29.41 20.71
CA LEU A 204 48.38 -29.26 20.03
C LEU A 204 48.56 -27.88 19.36
N MET A 205 49.52 -27.02 19.70
CA MET A 205 50.90 -27.25 20.14
C MET A 205 51.47 -26.05 20.94
N GLU A 206 52.31 -26.42 21.91
CA GLU A 206 53.42 -25.70 22.60
C GLU A 206 53.16 -24.39 23.35
#